data_AF-A0A2E8KBT2-F1
#
_entry.id   AF-A0A2E8KBT2-F1
#
_cell.length_a   1.000
_cell.length_b   1.000
_cell.length_c   1.000
_cell.angle_alpha   90.00
_cell.angle_beta   90.00
_cell.angle_gamma   90.00
#
_symmetry.space_group_name_H-M   'P 1'
#
loop_
_entity.id
_entity.type
_entity.pdbx_description
1 polymer ?
#
loop_
_entity_poly.entity_id
_entity_poly.type
_entity_poly.pdbx_seq_one_letter_code
_entity_poly.pdbx_strand_id
1 'polypeptide(L)' 'QKVGETTSGAFSPTLQHSIALARVSETQGELTVAIRGKQLVVQEVTLPFVRNGRQVYKTQ' A
#
# COMPACT_ATOMS: atom_id res chain seq x y z
N GLN A 1 7.23 5.03 14.37
CA GLN A 1 7.45 6.43 13.95
C GLN A 1 6.58 6.72 12.74
N LYS A 2 5.99 7.92 12.61
CA LYS A 2 5.26 8.29 11.39
C LYS A 2 6.29 8.68 10.32
N VAL A 3 6.37 7.89 9.25
CA VAL A 3 7.32 8.08 8.12
C VAL A 3 6.65 8.59 6.85
N GLY A 4 5.32 8.74 6.87
CA GLY A 4 4.56 9.15 5.69
C GLY A 4 3.06 9.21 5.96
N GLU A 5 2.30 9.35 4.88
CA GLU A 5 0.84 9.36 4.89
C GLU A 5 0.24 8.75 3.63
N THR A 6 -0.90 8.07 3.79
CA THR A 6 -1.73 7.63 2.66
C THR A 6 -2.38 8.84 2.01
N THR A 7 -2.18 9.01 0.71
CA THR A 7 -2.80 10.08 -0.08
C THR A 7 -4.08 9.62 -0.76
N SER A 8 -4.14 8.36 -1.20
CA SER A 8 -5.31 7.75 -1.81
C SER A 8 -5.39 6.28 -1.45
N GLY A 9 -6.57 5.79 -1.09
CA GLY A 9 -6.78 4.39 -0.71
C GLY A 9 -8.15 3.90 -1.15
N ALA A 10 -8.22 2.63 -1.55
CA ALA A 10 -9.45 1.98 -1.98
C ALA A 10 -9.35 0.46 -1.80
N PHE A 11 -10.51 -0.22 -1.79
CA PHE A 11 -10.55 -1.65 -2.04
C PHE A 11 -10.46 -1.89 -3.54
N SER A 12 -9.55 -2.75 -4.00
CA SER A 12 -9.42 -3.13 -5.41
C SER A 12 -10.28 -4.35 -5.70
N PRO A 13 -11.37 -4.24 -6.49
CA PRO A 13 -12.18 -5.41 -6.84
C PRO A 13 -11.40 -6.41 -7.71
N THR A 14 -10.45 -5.95 -8.53
CA THR A 14 -9.63 -6.86 -9.36
C THR A 14 -8.68 -7.70 -8.52
N LEU A 15 -8.13 -7.14 -7.45
CA LEU A 15 -7.15 -7.83 -6.59
C LEU A 15 -7.78 -8.46 -5.34
N GLN A 16 -9.03 -8.12 -5.03
CA GLN A 16 -9.77 -8.59 -3.84
C GLN A 16 -9.10 -8.22 -2.50
N HIS A 17 -8.37 -7.10 -2.46
CA HIS A 17 -7.82 -6.55 -1.22
C HIS A 17 -7.67 -5.02 -1.29
N SER A 18 -7.40 -4.40 -0.14
CA SER A 18 -7.13 -2.97 -0.02
C SER A 18 -5.78 -2.61 -0.65
N ILE A 19 -5.73 -1.46 -1.33
CA ILE A 19 -4.52 -0.86 -1.90
C ILE A 19 -4.49 0.63 -1.56
N ALA A 20 -3.28 1.20 -1.53
CA ALA A 20 -3.09 2.61 -1.23
C ALA A 20 -1.86 3.19 -1.92
N LEU A 21 -1.96 4.45 -2.32
CA LEU A 21 -0.82 5.30 -2.61
C LEU A 21 -0.46 6.07 -1.34
N ALA A 22 0.84 6.15 -1.05
CA ALA A 22 1.35 6.89 0.09
C ALA A 22 2.55 7.72 -0.33
N ARG A 23 2.70 8.89 0.28
CA ARG A 23 3.95 9.66 0.24
C ARG A 23 4.75 9.30 1.49
N VAL A 24 5.95 8.77 1.31
CA VAL A 24 6.81 8.28 2.37
C VAL A 24 8.19 8.89 2.22
N SER A 25 8.80 9.36 3.31
CA SER A 25 10.15 9.93 3.29
C SER A 25 11.24 8.86 3.32
N GLU A 26 10.98 7.74 3.99
CA GLU A 26 11.93 6.62 4.16
C GLU A 26 11.16 5.29 4.21
N THR A 27 11.66 4.27 3.50
CA THR A 27 11.01 2.95 3.43
C THR A 27 11.89 1.82 3.99
N GLN A 28 12.60 2.09 5.09
CA GLN A 28 13.45 1.08 5.72
C GLN A 28 12.64 0.21 6.69
N GLY A 29 12.60 -1.10 6.42
CA GLY A 29 12.00 -2.09 7.30
C GLY A 29 10.50 -2.30 7.10
N GLU A 30 9.84 -2.91 8.08
CA GLU A 30 8.41 -3.21 8.02
C GLU A 30 7.58 -1.94 8.13
N LEU A 31 6.73 -1.70 7.13
CA LEU A 31 5.79 -0.59 7.14
C LEU A 31 4.45 -1.03 7.72
N THR A 32 3.85 -0.14 8.52
CA THR A 32 2.51 -0.33 9.08
C THR A 32 1.64 0.89 8.83
N VAL A 33 0.33 0.67 8.74
CA VAL A 33 -0.68 1.73 8.65
C VAL A 33 -1.69 1.60 9.76
N ALA A 34 -2.08 2.75 10.33
CA ALA A 34 -3.09 2.80 11.36
C ALA A 34 -4.50 2.70 10.75
N ILE A 35 -5.23 1.64 11.07
CA ILE A 35 -6.65 1.47 10.71
C ILE A 35 -7.44 1.25 11.99
N ARG A 36 -8.32 2.21 12.31
CA ARG A 36 -9.20 2.16 13.49
C ARG A 36 -8.43 1.86 14.80
N GLY A 37 -7.29 2.52 14.99
CA GLY A 37 -6.43 2.37 16.17
C GLY A 37 -5.52 1.13 16.18
N LYS A 38 -5.56 0.28 15.13
CA LYS A 38 -4.67 -0.88 14.98
C LYS A 38 -3.60 -0.60 13.95
N GLN A 39 -2.38 -1.06 14.20
CA GLN A 39 -1.31 -1.06 13.21
C GLN A 39 -1.42 -2.34 12.38
N LEU A 40 -1.63 -2.18 11.08
CA LEU A 40 -1.65 -3.30 10.14
C LEU A 40 -0.41 -3.23 9.26
N VAL A 41 0.29 -4.36 9.13
CA VAL A 41 1.44 -4.48 8.23
C VAL A 41 0.98 -4.25 6.79
N VAL A 42 1.78 -3.51 6.04
CA VAL A 42 1.59 -3.29 4.61
C VAL A 42 2.81 -3.76 3.85
N GLN A 43 2.60 -4.08 2.58
CA GLN A 43 3.65 -4.48 1.68
C GLN A 43 3.93 -3.33 0.72
N GLU A 44 5.18 -2.89 0.69
CA GLU A 44 5.62 -1.94 -0.33
C GLU A 44 5.71 -2.65 -1.68
N VAL A 45 5.13 -2.03 -2.71
CA VAL A 45 5.07 -2.62 -4.05
C VAL A 45 5.30 -1.55 -5.12
N THR A 46 5.72 -1.99 -6.30
CA THR A 46 5.89 -1.11 -7.46
C THR A 46 4.54 -0.68 -8.05
N LEU A 47 4.47 0.52 -8.62
CA LEU A 47 3.33 0.95 -9.42
C LEU A 47 3.49 0.57 -10.91
N PRO A 48 2.38 0.38 -11.67
CA PRO A 48 0.98 0.39 -11.22
C PRO A 48 0.56 -0.93 -10.54
N PHE A 49 -0.58 -0.92 -9.84
CA PHE A 49 -1.10 -2.15 -9.21
C PHE A 49 -1.68 -3.16 -10.22
N VAL A 50 -2.51 -2.67 -11.15
CA VAL A 50 -3.25 -3.47 -12.14
C VAL A 50 -3.07 -2.86 -13.51
N ARG A 51 -2.91 -3.71 -14.53
CA ARG A 51 -2.96 -3.32 -15.95
C ARG A 51 -3.68 -4.39 -16.74
N ASN A 52 -4.58 -4.01 -17.64
CA ASN A 52 -5.38 -4.93 -18.47
C ASN A 52 -6.09 -6.03 -17.64
N GLY A 53 -6.64 -5.66 -16.49
CA GLY A 53 -7.35 -6.57 -15.59
C GLY A 53 -6.48 -7.57 -14.81
N ARG A 54 -5.14 -7.42 -14.83
CA ARG A 54 -4.22 -8.34 -14.14
C ARG A 54 -3.31 -7.59 -13.17
N GLN A 55 -2.92 -8.27 -12.08
CA GLN A 55 -1.88 -7.78 -11.18
C GLN A 55 -0.57 -7.60 -11.94
N VAL A 56 0.08 -6.45 -11.76
CA VAL A 56 1.41 -6.18 -12.36
C VAL A 56 2.43 -5.64 -11.36
N TYR A 57 2.03 -5.32 -10.13
CA TYR A 57 2.98 -4.88 -9.10
C TYR A 57 3.90 -6.03 -8.65
N LYS A 58 5.11 -5.65 -8.23
CA LYS A 58 6.09 -6.54 -7.58
C LYS A 58 6.35 -6.04 -6.17
N THR A 59 6.64 -6.96 -5.26
CA THR A 59 7.15 -6.65 -3.92
C THR A 59 8.49 -5.93 -4.03
N GLN A 60 8.68 -4.90 -3.21
CA GLN A 60 9.99 -4.26 -3.02
C GLN A 60 10.78 -4.94 -1.91
#